data_AF-A0A929CZH2-F1
#
_entry.id   AF-A0A929CZH2-F1
#
_cell.length_a   1.000
_cell.length_b   1.000
_cell.length_c   1.000
_cell.angle_alpha   90.00
_cell.angle_beta   90.00
_cell.angle_gamma   90.00
#
_symmetry.space_group_name_H-M   'P 1'
#
loop_
_entity.id
_entity.type
_entity.pdbx_description
1 polymer ?
#
loop_
_entity_poly.entity_id
_entity_poly.type
_entity_poly.pdbx_seq_one_letter_code
_entity_poly.pdbx_strand_id
1 'polypeptide(L)'
;MAKEAPRNIIITGFSFTGKSRIGQEVARRLGWGFVDSDHQIVALAGKGIPEIFAQDGEQRFRELERQVLEEVCARESFVIAAGGGAVVDPRNRELFPKSGVVICLEAKPQTIHRRLLRAQKGNSVVRPLLAAGDPLKRIEELKMSRQHYYALADWTVHTDSLTLDEVCDEVMHGWKRLSERRIKGRQITHWEGAACVVTTATASYPVFVGRGLLDELGKRMRQAGLGDFVYIISDEDVYLHYGGRAIKSLEEAGFTTEFFLVIPGEGTKTIDTAKEIYDWLVERRAERGHAIVALGGGVVGDLAGFVAATFLRGLPLVQVPTTLVAMADSAIGGKVAVNHPQGKNLIGAFYQPRLVVADVSTLSTLPQRELASGWAEVIKHALILDPELLEFLEVNAERLVNLEMEATTEAVKRSAALKAGVVREDEKERGRRMILNYGHTIAHGLEAATGYERFLHGEAVAIGMMGAAMLSEKLGLFPRDIVKRQEEIIQRFGLPTTCSEVDRAEVLRAMELDKKVREGTVRWVLLAGVGKPVLRDDVPVKHVVSVLEELIS
;
A
#
# COMPACT_ATOMS: atom_id res chain seq x y z
N MET A 1 3.53 24.31 14.98
CA MET A 1 4.55 23.88 15.96
C MET A 1 4.89 22.43 15.69
N ALA A 2 6.17 22.14 15.47
CA ALA A 2 6.67 20.82 15.10
C ALA A 2 6.42 19.81 16.23
N LYS A 3 5.89 18.61 15.91
CA LYS A 3 5.99 17.47 16.84
C LYS A 3 7.33 16.78 16.56
N GLU A 4 8.24 16.91 17.52
CA GLU A 4 9.58 16.31 17.50
C GLU A 4 9.52 14.77 17.53
N ALA A 5 10.67 14.13 17.26
CA ALA A 5 10.85 12.67 17.32
C ALA A 5 10.39 12.08 18.67
N PRO A 6 10.05 10.77 18.74
CA PRO A 6 9.72 10.14 20.02
C PRO A 6 10.87 10.30 21.02
N ARG A 7 10.58 10.97 22.13
CA ARG A 7 11.59 11.39 23.11
C ARG A 7 11.90 10.30 24.15
N ASN A 8 11.05 9.27 24.29
CA ASN A 8 11.17 8.22 25.31
C ASN A 8 11.05 6.80 24.74
N ILE A 9 11.49 5.81 25.54
CA ILE A 9 11.20 4.38 25.35
C ILE A 9 10.25 3.95 26.47
N ILE A 10 9.06 3.46 26.13
CA ILE A 10 8.09 2.93 27.10
C ILE A 10 8.14 1.41 27.06
N ILE A 11 8.62 0.79 28.13
CA ILE A 11 8.69 -0.67 28.26
C ILE A 11 7.43 -1.19 28.96
N THR A 12 6.63 -1.96 28.23
CA THR A 12 5.43 -2.65 28.72
C THR A 12 5.63 -4.16 28.75
N GLY A 13 4.62 -4.89 29.21
CA GLY A 13 4.61 -6.36 29.25
C GLY A 13 4.25 -6.91 30.63
N PHE A 14 4.00 -8.21 30.70
CA PHE A 14 3.58 -8.87 31.93
C PHE A 14 4.63 -8.74 33.05
N SER A 15 4.23 -8.85 34.31
CA SER A 15 5.18 -8.81 35.44
C SER A 15 6.23 -9.92 35.31
N PHE A 16 7.47 -9.68 35.78
CA PHE A 16 8.60 -10.61 35.67
C PHE A 16 9.10 -10.92 34.24
N THR A 17 8.70 -10.15 33.23
CA THR A 17 9.33 -10.20 31.89
C THR A 17 10.71 -9.51 31.83
N GLY A 18 11.10 -8.78 32.88
CA GLY A 18 12.40 -8.13 33.00
C GLY A 18 12.41 -6.61 32.82
N LYS A 19 11.24 -5.97 32.67
CA LYS A 19 11.08 -4.54 32.34
C LYS A 19 12.01 -3.59 33.10
N SER A 20 12.05 -3.66 34.43
CA SER A 20 12.84 -2.73 35.24
C SER A 20 14.34 -2.90 34.99
N ARG A 21 14.81 -4.15 34.93
CA ARG A 21 16.23 -4.47 34.73
C ARG A 21 16.69 -4.12 33.31
N ILE A 22 15.88 -4.48 32.30
CA ILE A 22 16.15 -4.13 30.90
C ILE A 22 16.09 -2.61 30.71
N GLY A 23 15.08 -1.94 31.27
CA GLY A 23 14.93 -0.51 31.15
C GLY A 23 16.10 0.27 31.75
N GLN A 24 16.59 -0.16 32.90
CA GLN A 24 17.75 0.45 33.55
C GLN A 24 19.03 0.29 32.71
N GLU A 25 19.27 -0.90 32.15
CA GLU A 25 20.45 -1.15 31.32
C GLU A 25 20.38 -0.43 29.98
N VAL A 26 19.22 -0.43 29.32
CA VAL A 26 19.01 0.33 28.06
C VAL A 26 19.21 1.83 28.31
N ALA A 27 18.66 2.37 29.41
CA ALA A 27 18.88 3.77 29.78
C ALA A 27 20.38 4.06 29.98
N ARG A 28 21.11 3.17 30.67
CA ARG A 28 22.56 3.29 30.87
C ARG A 28 23.32 3.31 29.54
N ARG A 29 22.98 2.42 28.60
CA ARG A 29 23.62 2.35 27.27
C ARG A 29 23.37 3.59 26.43
N LEU A 30 22.17 4.18 26.53
CA LEU A 30 21.79 5.37 25.79
C LEU A 30 22.23 6.68 26.47
N GLY A 31 22.69 6.63 27.73
CA GLY A 31 22.94 7.84 28.53
C GLY A 31 21.67 8.58 28.92
N TRP A 32 20.55 7.85 29.06
CA TRP A 32 19.21 8.38 29.31
C TRP A 32 18.79 8.21 30.77
N GLY A 33 17.74 8.92 31.18
CA GLY A 33 17.11 8.70 32.47
C GLY A 33 16.33 7.38 32.51
N PHE A 34 16.22 6.76 33.69
CA PHE A 34 15.36 5.58 33.89
C PHE A 34 14.32 5.86 34.98
N VAL A 35 13.08 5.43 34.73
CA VAL A 35 12.02 5.47 35.74
C VAL A 35 11.22 4.16 35.71
N ASP A 36 10.99 3.60 36.90
CA ASP A 36 9.99 2.55 37.11
C ASP A 36 8.73 3.18 37.73
N SER A 37 7.61 3.08 37.01
CA SER A 37 6.33 3.66 37.44
C SER A 37 5.83 3.06 38.76
N ASP A 38 6.04 1.76 39.01
CA ASP A 38 5.60 1.11 40.25
C ASP A 38 6.38 1.69 41.46
N HIS A 39 7.66 2.04 41.29
CA HIS A 39 8.46 2.68 42.35
C HIS A 39 8.01 4.13 42.62
N GLN A 40 7.66 4.87 41.58
CA GLN A 40 7.16 6.24 41.74
C GLN A 40 5.79 6.27 42.43
N ILE A 41 4.91 5.30 42.15
CA ILE A 41 3.63 5.15 42.86
C ILE A 41 3.86 4.90 44.35
N VAL A 42 4.78 4.02 44.72
CA VAL A 42 5.13 3.75 46.13
C VAL A 42 5.68 4.99 46.81
N ALA A 43 6.57 5.74 46.15
CA ALA A 43 7.13 6.98 46.69
C ALA A 43 6.05 8.05 46.89
N LEU A 44 5.12 8.20 45.94
CA LEU A 44 4.02 9.16 46.01
C LEU A 44 2.97 8.79 47.07
N ALA A 45 2.66 7.50 47.22
CA ALA A 45 1.68 7.02 48.18
C ALA A 45 2.23 6.90 49.61
N GLY A 46 3.55 6.83 49.77
CA GLY A 46 4.22 6.60 51.06
C GLY A 46 4.01 5.19 51.63
N LYS A 47 3.47 4.26 50.84
CA LYS A 47 3.15 2.88 51.24
C LYS A 47 3.24 1.90 50.06
N GLY A 48 3.39 0.62 50.36
CA GLY A 48 3.58 -0.41 49.34
C GLY A 48 2.33 -0.64 48.49
N ILE A 49 2.49 -1.04 47.22
CA ILE A 49 1.35 -1.35 46.32
C ILE A 49 0.33 -2.32 46.97
N PRO A 50 0.74 -3.42 47.63
CA PRO A 50 -0.21 -4.30 48.32
C PRO A 50 -1.06 -3.58 49.38
N GLU A 51 -0.46 -2.62 50.10
CA GLU A 51 -1.14 -1.83 51.13
C GLU A 51 -2.09 -0.81 50.50
N ILE A 52 -1.72 -0.20 49.36
CA ILE A 52 -2.63 0.68 48.58
C ILE A 52 -3.88 -0.09 48.17
N PHE A 53 -3.72 -1.29 47.61
CA PHE A 53 -4.87 -2.12 47.22
C PHE A 53 -5.74 -2.53 48.40
N ALA A 54 -5.12 -2.87 49.54
CA ALA A 54 -5.84 -3.31 50.73
C ALA A 54 -6.58 -2.17 51.45
N GLN A 55 -5.99 -0.97 51.52
CA GLN A 55 -6.49 0.16 52.30
C GLN A 55 -7.31 1.14 51.46
N ASP A 56 -6.85 1.45 50.24
CA ASP A 56 -7.42 2.51 49.39
C ASP A 56 -8.18 1.97 48.16
N GLY A 57 -8.02 0.67 47.88
CA GLY A 57 -8.67 -0.02 46.76
C GLY A 57 -7.97 0.15 45.41
N GLU A 58 -8.38 -0.67 44.43
CA GLU A 58 -7.80 -0.69 43.09
C GLU A 58 -8.02 0.63 42.34
N GLN A 59 -9.19 1.26 42.50
CA GLN A 59 -9.49 2.53 41.82
C GLN A 59 -8.47 3.61 42.19
N ARG A 60 -8.12 3.73 43.47
CA ARG A 60 -7.11 4.70 43.92
C ARG A 60 -5.73 4.38 43.34
N PHE A 61 -5.36 3.10 43.29
CA PHE A 61 -4.11 2.69 42.64
C PHE A 61 -4.08 3.10 41.16
N ARG A 62 -5.18 2.92 40.42
CA ARG A 62 -5.26 3.31 38.99
C ARG A 62 -5.16 4.83 38.80
N GLU A 63 -5.73 5.61 39.71
CA GLU A 63 -5.59 7.08 39.70
C GLU A 63 -4.13 7.51 39.89
N LEU A 64 -3.43 6.91 40.87
CA LEU A 64 -2.02 7.17 41.11
C LEU A 64 -1.13 6.69 39.95
N GLU A 65 -1.41 5.51 39.39
CA GLU A 65 -0.71 4.96 38.22
C GLU A 65 -0.81 5.92 37.03
N ARG A 66 -2.01 6.45 36.77
CA ARG A 66 -2.21 7.45 35.72
C ARG A 66 -1.45 8.75 36.01
N GLN A 67 -1.55 9.29 37.23
CA GLN A 67 -0.88 10.54 37.60
C GLN A 67 0.64 10.43 37.40
N VAL A 68 1.23 9.32 37.87
CA VAL A 68 2.66 9.05 37.70
C VAL A 68 3.01 8.91 36.21
N LEU A 69 2.23 8.15 35.44
CA LEU A 69 2.50 7.95 34.01
C LEU A 69 2.40 9.25 33.21
N GLU A 70 1.44 10.13 33.51
CA GLU A 70 1.33 11.45 32.90
C GLU A 70 2.58 12.30 33.16
N GLU A 71 3.09 12.30 34.40
CA GLU A 71 4.29 13.05 34.77
C GLU A 71 5.55 12.50 34.07
N VAL A 72 5.78 11.19 34.12
CA VAL A 72 7.01 10.58 33.59
C VAL A 72 7.02 10.59 32.06
N CYS A 73 5.87 10.40 31.41
CA CYS A 73 5.75 10.47 29.95
C CYS A 73 5.90 11.90 29.41
N ALA A 74 5.78 12.93 30.24
CA ALA A 74 6.05 14.31 29.85
C ALA A 74 7.56 14.66 29.82
N ARG A 75 8.42 13.82 30.43
CA ARG A 75 9.87 13.99 30.41
C ARG A 75 10.46 13.59 29.05
N GLU A 76 11.73 13.87 28.83
CA GLU A 76 12.44 13.56 27.57
C GLU A 76 13.73 12.79 27.82
N SER A 77 14.09 11.90 26.89
CA SER A 77 15.25 11.01 27.00
C SER A 77 15.17 10.11 28.23
N PHE A 78 13.99 9.49 28.43
CA PHE A 78 13.76 8.51 29.48
C PHE A 78 13.37 7.12 28.94
N VAL A 79 13.84 6.08 29.64
CA VAL A 79 13.30 4.73 29.54
C VAL A 79 12.35 4.50 30.70
N ILE A 80 11.09 4.25 30.40
CA ILE A 80 9.98 4.18 31.37
C ILE A 80 9.49 2.73 31.45
N ALA A 81 9.71 2.07 32.59
CA ALA A 81 9.12 0.76 32.86
C ALA A 81 7.71 0.94 33.44
N ALA A 82 6.71 0.59 32.63
CA ALA A 82 5.30 0.68 33.01
C ALA A 82 4.86 -0.57 33.79
N GLY A 83 4.00 -0.39 34.80
CA GLY A 83 3.36 -1.48 35.52
C GLY A 83 2.65 -2.45 34.57
N GLY A 84 2.63 -3.76 34.90
CA GLY A 84 2.03 -4.79 34.03
C GLY A 84 0.50 -4.68 33.86
N GLY A 85 -0.16 -3.77 34.58
CA GLY A 85 -1.58 -3.44 34.38
C GLY A 85 -1.80 -2.11 33.65
N ALA A 86 -0.76 -1.30 33.44
CA ALA A 86 -0.89 0.07 32.96
C ALA A 86 -1.57 0.17 31.59
N VAL A 87 -1.34 -0.82 30.71
CA VAL A 87 -1.92 -0.90 29.36
C VAL A 87 -3.41 -1.23 29.35
N VAL A 88 -4.02 -1.63 30.48
CA VAL A 88 -5.46 -1.92 30.54
C VAL A 88 -6.26 -0.61 30.48
N ASP A 89 -5.76 0.46 31.10
CA ASP A 89 -6.40 1.78 31.05
C ASP A 89 -6.27 2.38 29.63
N PRO A 90 -7.39 2.69 28.94
CA PRO A 90 -7.35 3.31 27.61
C PRO A 90 -6.58 4.63 27.57
N ARG A 91 -6.60 5.42 28.65
CA ARG A 91 -5.94 6.74 28.69
C ARG A 91 -4.42 6.61 28.65
N ASN A 92 -3.87 5.61 29.36
CA ASN A 92 -2.44 5.29 29.31
C ASN A 92 -2.05 4.80 27.90
N ARG A 93 -2.90 4.00 27.26
CA ARG A 93 -2.68 3.53 25.88
C ARG A 93 -2.67 4.67 24.86
N GLU A 94 -3.45 5.72 25.08
CA GLU A 94 -3.39 6.94 24.25
C GLU A 94 -2.17 7.81 24.55
N LEU A 95 -1.67 7.78 25.79
CA LEU A 95 -0.53 8.57 26.25
C LEU A 95 0.80 8.03 25.72
N PHE A 96 1.03 6.71 25.79
CA PHE A 96 2.35 6.14 25.49
C PHE A 96 2.84 6.46 24.07
N PRO A 97 2.05 6.29 22.99
CA PRO A 97 2.51 6.58 21.64
C PRO A 97 2.79 8.07 21.41
N LYS A 98 2.16 8.97 22.18
CA LYS A 98 2.42 10.42 22.14
C LYS A 98 3.74 10.78 22.82
N SER A 99 4.17 9.99 23.80
CA SER A 99 5.42 10.20 24.55
C SER A 99 6.64 9.59 23.84
N GLY A 100 6.50 8.39 23.28
CA GLY A 100 7.65 7.64 22.77
C GLY A 100 7.29 6.39 21.97
N VAL A 101 8.29 5.51 21.82
CA VAL A 101 8.11 4.17 21.23
C VAL A 101 7.72 3.19 22.33
N VAL A 102 6.65 2.43 22.11
CA VAL A 102 6.13 1.43 23.05
C VAL A 102 6.71 0.06 22.70
N ILE A 103 7.46 -0.53 23.63
CA ILE A 103 8.13 -1.82 23.46
C ILE A 103 7.59 -2.81 24.49
N CYS A 104 7.00 -3.91 24.02
CA CYS A 104 6.51 -4.97 24.89
C CYS A 104 7.57 -6.06 25.09
N LEU A 105 7.92 -6.33 26.35
CA LEU A 105 8.68 -7.54 26.70
C LEU A 105 7.72 -8.70 26.93
N GLU A 106 7.84 -9.72 26.10
CA GLU A 106 7.00 -10.92 26.10
C GLU A 106 7.78 -12.13 26.63
N ALA A 107 7.10 -13.01 27.36
CA ALA A 107 7.68 -14.26 27.87
C ALA A 107 6.58 -15.30 28.10
N LYS A 108 6.90 -16.58 27.91
CA LYS A 108 5.97 -17.67 28.20
C LYS A 108 5.58 -17.68 29.69
N PRO A 109 4.34 -18.06 30.05
CA PRO A 109 3.90 -18.22 31.44
C PRO A 109 4.87 -19.02 32.31
N GLN A 110 5.45 -20.09 31.75
CA GLN A 110 6.41 -20.95 32.46
C GLN A 110 7.73 -20.21 32.77
N THR A 111 8.18 -19.34 31.87
CA THR A 111 9.37 -18.50 32.06
C THR A 111 9.12 -17.44 33.14
N ILE A 112 7.95 -16.80 33.10
CA ILE A 112 7.50 -15.83 34.10
C ILE A 112 7.43 -16.50 35.48
N HIS A 113 6.81 -17.68 35.58
CA HIS A 113 6.71 -18.44 36.81
C HIS A 113 8.08 -18.83 37.37
N ARG A 114 9.01 -19.29 36.52
CA ARG A 114 10.39 -19.61 36.93
C ARG A 114 11.14 -18.38 37.46
N ARG A 115 10.96 -17.21 36.83
CA ARG A 115 11.58 -15.94 37.26
C ARG A 115 10.99 -15.47 38.60
N LEU A 116 9.68 -15.60 38.79
CA LEU A 116 8.99 -15.33 40.05
C LEU A 116 9.55 -16.18 41.21
N LEU A 117 9.67 -17.50 41.03
CA LEU A 117 10.20 -18.41 42.06
C LEU A 117 11.64 -18.07 42.46
N ARG A 118 12.47 -17.62 41.52
CA ARG A 118 13.84 -17.18 41.80
C ARG A 118 13.87 -15.88 42.61
N ALA A 119 12.98 -14.93 42.31
CA ALA A 119 12.88 -13.66 43.05
C ALA A 119 12.40 -13.85 44.49
N GLN A 120 11.54 -14.84 44.75
CA GLN A 120 11.06 -15.16 46.10
C GLN A 120 12.15 -15.63 47.07
N LYS A 121 13.27 -16.16 46.58
CA LYS A 121 14.41 -16.56 47.42
C LYS A 121 15.20 -15.38 48.01
N GLY A 122 14.87 -14.13 47.67
CA GLY A 122 15.64 -12.93 47.99
C GLY A 122 14.91 -11.81 48.75
N ASN A 123 13.82 -12.08 49.47
CA ASN A 123 13.00 -11.07 50.19
C ASN A 123 12.42 -9.98 49.25
N SER A 124 11.28 -10.26 48.61
CA SER A 124 10.34 -9.19 48.24
C SER A 124 8.92 -9.72 48.09
N VAL A 125 7.99 -8.88 48.53
CA VAL A 125 6.57 -9.11 48.79
C VAL A 125 5.84 -9.63 47.55
N VAL A 126 5.09 -10.73 47.72
CA VAL A 126 4.18 -11.27 46.72
C VAL A 126 3.09 -10.24 46.42
N ARG A 127 2.89 -9.86 45.15
CA ARG A 127 1.72 -9.07 44.75
C ARG A 127 0.45 -9.87 45.11
N PRO A 128 -0.57 -9.26 45.73
CA PRO A 128 -1.79 -9.95 46.19
C PRO A 128 -2.47 -10.83 45.12
N LEU A 129 -2.37 -10.44 43.85
CA LEU A 129 -2.96 -11.13 42.69
C LEU A 129 -2.42 -12.55 42.41
N LEU A 130 -1.30 -12.96 43.03
CA LEU A 130 -0.66 -14.28 42.87
C LEU A 130 -0.63 -15.10 44.17
N ALA A 131 -1.27 -14.62 45.24
CA ALA A 131 -1.15 -15.19 46.58
C ALA A 131 -2.10 -16.36 46.88
N ALA A 132 -3.05 -16.69 46.00
CA ALA A 132 -4.03 -17.77 46.21
C ALA A 132 -4.12 -18.70 44.97
N GLY A 133 -4.03 -20.02 45.19
CA GLY A 133 -4.16 -21.05 44.15
C GLY A 133 -2.86 -21.42 43.43
N ASP A 134 -2.98 -22.05 42.26
CA ASP A 134 -1.85 -22.41 41.37
C ASP A 134 -1.29 -21.15 40.68
N PRO A 135 -0.07 -20.69 41.01
CA PRO A 135 0.49 -19.46 40.48
C PRO A 135 0.69 -19.49 38.96
N LEU A 136 0.99 -20.65 38.37
CA LEU A 136 1.21 -20.76 36.93
C LEU A 136 -0.10 -20.57 36.18
N LYS A 137 -1.17 -21.26 36.61
CA LYS A 137 -2.51 -21.10 36.03
C LYS A 137 -3.01 -19.67 36.11
N ARG A 138 -2.73 -18.97 37.23
CA ARG A 138 -3.11 -17.57 37.40
C ARG A 138 -2.33 -16.63 36.47
N ILE A 139 -1.04 -16.90 36.25
CA ILE A 139 -0.24 -16.19 35.25
C ILE A 139 -0.84 -16.38 33.87
N GLU A 140 -1.22 -17.62 33.51
CA GLU A 140 -1.83 -17.94 32.22
C GLU A 140 -3.15 -17.16 32.01
N GLU A 141 -4.08 -17.25 32.95
CA GLU A 141 -5.37 -16.54 32.89
C GLU A 141 -5.19 -15.02 32.77
N LEU A 142 -4.37 -14.43 33.64
CA LEU A 142 -4.20 -12.99 33.69
C LEU A 142 -3.45 -12.48 32.46
N LYS A 143 -2.43 -13.20 31.99
CA LYS A 143 -1.70 -12.86 30.77
C LYS A 143 -2.63 -12.97 29.56
N MET A 144 -3.42 -14.03 29.47
CA MET A 144 -4.40 -14.22 28.39
C MET A 144 -5.40 -13.06 28.33
N SER A 145 -5.95 -12.65 29.47
CA SER A 145 -6.87 -11.51 29.56
C SER A 145 -6.25 -10.17 29.13
N ARG A 146 -4.91 -10.03 29.20
CA ARG A 146 -4.19 -8.80 28.87
C ARG A 146 -3.46 -8.86 27.52
N GLN A 147 -3.41 -10.03 26.88
CA GLN A 147 -2.57 -10.27 25.71
C GLN A 147 -2.88 -9.30 24.56
N HIS A 148 -4.17 -9.05 24.34
CA HIS A 148 -4.61 -8.15 23.27
C HIS A 148 -4.17 -6.69 23.51
N TYR A 149 -3.92 -6.26 24.76
CA TYR A 149 -3.36 -4.94 25.04
C TYR A 149 -1.85 -4.90 24.78
N TYR A 150 -1.12 -5.96 25.14
CA TYR A 150 0.32 -6.06 24.85
C TYR A 150 0.61 -6.09 23.35
N ALA A 151 -0.26 -6.71 22.56
CA ALA A 151 -0.16 -6.76 21.11
C ALA A 151 -0.26 -5.39 20.41
N LEU A 152 -0.66 -4.33 21.12
CA LEU A 152 -0.73 -2.96 20.60
C LEU A 152 0.61 -2.21 20.66
N ALA A 153 1.67 -2.82 21.20
CA ALA A 153 3.00 -2.19 21.24
C ALA A 153 3.58 -1.99 19.83
N ASP A 154 4.40 -0.95 19.65
CA ASP A 154 5.08 -0.67 18.38
C ASP A 154 6.14 -1.75 18.05
N TRP A 155 6.74 -2.37 19.08
CA TRP A 155 7.70 -3.45 18.97
C TRP A 155 7.49 -4.49 20.08
N THR A 156 7.77 -5.77 19.80
CA THR A 156 7.69 -6.85 20.81
C THR A 156 8.99 -7.64 20.84
N VAL A 157 9.53 -7.83 22.04
CA VAL A 157 10.76 -8.60 22.28
C VAL A 157 10.43 -9.86 23.08
N HIS A 158 10.67 -11.03 22.48
CA HIS A 158 10.47 -12.32 23.14
C HIS A 158 11.69 -12.68 23.99
N THR A 159 11.54 -12.66 25.31
CA THR A 159 12.66 -12.74 26.27
C THR A 159 12.98 -14.17 26.75
N ASP A 160 12.31 -15.20 26.23
CA ASP A 160 12.43 -16.57 26.75
C ASP A 160 13.83 -17.18 26.59
N SER A 161 14.47 -16.90 25.45
CA SER A 161 15.72 -17.54 25.03
C SER A 161 16.90 -16.58 24.99
N LEU A 162 16.67 -15.30 25.32
CA LEU A 162 17.65 -14.24 25.16
C LEU A 162 18.33 -13.92 26.49
N THR A 163 19.62 -13.64 26.40
CA THR A 163 20.40 -13.03 27.47
C THR A 163 19.95 -11.58 27.70
N LEU A 164 20.38 -11.00 28.83
CA LEU A 164 20.05 -9.60 29.13
C LEU A 164 20.56 -8.65 28.05
N ASP A 165 21.77 -8.88 27.56
CA ASP A 165 22.41 -8.03 26.55
C ASP A 165 21.65 -8.10 25.23
N GLU A 166 21.30 -9.29 24.77
CA GLU A 166 20.52 -9.48 23.54
C GLU A 166 19.14 -8.83 23.62
N VAL A 167 18.45 -8.91 24.77
CA VAL A 167 17.18 -8.21 24.95
C VAL A 167 17.38 -6.69 24.90
N CYS A 168 18.44 -6.15 25.52
CA CYS A 168 18.73 -4.73 25.46
C CYS A 168 19.03 -4.26 24.03
N ASP A 169 19.82 -5.04 23.29
CA ASP A 169 20.15 -4.74 21.90
C ASP A 169 18.92 -4.76 21.00
N GLU A 170 18.01 -5.73 21.20
CA GLU A 170 16.75 -5.81 20.47
C GLU A 170 15.80 -4.64 20.80
N VAL A 171 15.74 -4.22 22.07
CA VAL A 171 14.98 -3.03 22.49
C VAL A 171 15.53 -1.77 21.82
N MET A 172 16.86 -1.58 21.84
CA MET A 172 17.50 -0.43 21.19
C MET A 172 17.33 -0.48 19.67
N HIS A 173 17.41 -1.66 19.06
CA HIS A 173 17.18 -1.87 17.63
C HIS A 173 15.75 -1.46 17.25
N GLY A 174 14.75 -1.97 17.98
CA GLY A 174 13.35 -1.62 17.79
C GLY A 174 13.10 -0.11 17.93
N TRP A 175 13.63 0.51 18.99
CA TRP A 175 13.54 1.97 19.18
C TRP A 175 14.20 2.75 18.05
N LYS A 176 15.42 2.38 17.64
CA LYS A 176 16.15 3.08 16.57
C LYS A 176 15.39 3.00 15.24
N ARG A 177 14.96 1.80 14.85
CA ARG A 177 14.23 1.56 13.60
C ARG A 177 12.89 2.31 13.56
N LEU A 178 12.16 2.33 14.68
CA LEU A 178 10.87 3.03 14.77
C LEU A 178 11.03 4.53 14.89
N SER A 179 12.09 5.00 15.55
CA SER A 179 12.43 6.43 15.62
C SER A 179 12.86 6.94 14.26
N GLU A 180 13.69 6.21 13.53
CA GLU A 180 14.03 6.52 12.13
C GLU A 180 12.79 6.52 11.24
N ARG A 181 11.87 5.56 11.39
CA ARG A 181 10.58 5.56 10.67
C ARG A 181 9.66 6.72 11.05
N ARG A 182 9.64 7.19 12.29
CA ARG A 182 8.83 8.36 12.72
C ARG A 182 9.49 9.69 12.32
N ILE A 183 10.82 9.76 12.30
CA ILE A 183 11.59 10.92 11.79
C ILE A 183 11.46 11.03 10.27
N LYS A 184 11.64 9.92 9.55
CA LYS A 184 11.37 9.81 8.10
C LYS A 184 9.87 9.83 7.79
N GLY A 185 9.04 9.55 8.79
CA GLY A 185 7.58 9.70 8.83
C GLY A 185 7.13 11.13 9.12
N ARG A 186 8.03 12.13 9.07
CA ARG A 186 7.64 13.44 8.53
C ARG A 186 6.91 13.13 7.24
N GLN A 187 5.60 13.33 7.20
CA GLN A 187 4.87 13.41 5.94
C GLN A 187 5.71 14.33 5.06
N ILE A 188 6.39 13.75 4.07
CA ILE A 188 6.98 14.52 2.99
C ILE A 188 5.75 15.06 2.27
N THR A 189 5.25 16.22 2.73
CA THR A 189 4.13 16.93 2.13
C THR A 189 4.54 17.58 0.83
N HIS A 190 5.85 17.69 0.60
CA HIS A 190 6.43 18.21 -0.62
C HIS A 190 7.48 17.26 -1.16
N TRP A 191 7.11 16.55 -2.23
CA TRP A 191 8.03 15.72 -3.00
C TRP A 191 8.52 16.54 -4.18
N GLU A 192 9.74 17.04 -4.09
CA GLU A 192 10.34 17.83 -5.17
C GLU A 192 10.37 17.01 -6.48
N GLY A 193 9.79 17.59 -7.53
CA GLY A 193 9.68 16.96 -8.85
C GLY A 193 8.60 15.88 -8.99
N ALA A 194 7.76 15.64 -7.98
CA ALA A 194 6.60 14.75 -8.14
C ALA A 194 5.54 15.39 -9.05
N ALA A 195 4.97 14.59 -9.95
CA ALA A 195 3.85 15.01 -10.79
C ALA A 195 2.57 15.15 -9.95
N CYS A 196 2.35 14.21 -9.03
CA CYS A 196 1.27 14.26 -8.05
C CYS A 196 1.62 13.45 -6.80
N VAL A 197 0.83 13.60 -5.75
CA VAL A 197 0.86 12.75 -4.56
C VAL A 197 -0.49 12.08 -4.43
N VAL A 198 -0.49 10.76 -4.33
CA VAL A 198 -1.69 9.98 -4.04
C VAL A 198 -1.79 9.85 -2.53
N THR A 199 -2.92 10.27 -1.96
CA THR A 199 -3.21 10.10 -0.54
C THR A 199 -4.53 9.34 -0.42
N THR A 200 -4.49 8.17 0.22
CA THR A 200 -5.66 7.34 0.52
C THR A 200 -5.80 7.17 2.03
N ALA A 201 -6.82 6.42 2.46
CA ALA A 201 -6.98 6.10 3.88
C ALA A 201 -5.84 5.22 4.42
N THR A 202 -5.14 4.48 3.55
CA THR A 202 -4.13 3.49 3.95
C THR A 202 -2.69 3.95 3.72
N ALA A 203 -2.45 4.87 2.77
CA ALA A 203 -1.10 5.32 2.44
C ALA A 203 -1.07 6.71 1.81
N SER A 204 0.13 7.31 1.78
CA SER A 204 0.43 8.48 0.95
C SER A 204 1.74 8.26 0.24
N TYR A 205 1.78 8.43 -1.08
CA TYR A 205 2.98 8.18 -1.89
C TYR A 205 3.08 9.15 -3.09
N PRO A 206 4.30 9.52 -3.51
CA PRO A 206 4.51 10.34 -4.68
C PRO A 206 4.45 9.53 -5.97
N VAL A 207 4.01 10.19 -7.04
CA VAL A 207 4.14 9.72 -8.42
C VAL A 207 5.08 10.68 -9.14
N PHE A 208 6.22 10.17 -9.57
CA PHE A 208 7.18 10.91 -10.38
C PHE A 208 6.96 10.55 -11.85
N VAL A 209 6.85 11.56 -12.70
CA VAL A 209 6.76 11.40 -14.15
C VAL A 209 7.74 12.35 -14.79
N GLY A 210 8.62 11.86 -15.64
CA GLY A 210 9.71 12.66 -16.20
C GLY A 210 10.64 11.84 -17.07
N ARG A 211 11.75 12.46 -17.47
CA ARG A 211 12.75 11.86 -18.37
C ARG A 211 13.99 11.49 -17.56
N GLY A 212 14.60 10.35 -17.83
CA GLY A 212 15.81 9.90 -17.15
C GLY A 212 15.61 9.61 -15.65
N LEU A 213 14.36 9.47 -15.21
CA LEU A 213 14.06 9.20 -13.80
C LEU A 213 14.55 7.83 -13.33
N LEU A 214 14.80 6.89 -14.25
CA LEU A 214 15.36 5.59 -13.90
C LEU A 214 16.76 5.73 -13.29
N ASP A 215 17.54 6.71 -13.75
CA ASP A 215 18.89 6.97 -13.23
C ASP A 215 18.84 7.61 -11.81
N GLU A 216 17.67 8.14 -11.41
CA GLU A 216 17.41 8.69 -10.07
C GLU A 216 16.65 7.73 -9.15
N LEU A 217 16.36 6.49 -9.60
CA LEU A 217 15.54 5.53 -8.86
C LEU A 217 16.05 5.30 -7.44
N GLY A 218 17.35 5.01 -7.29
CA GLY A 218 17.96 4.78 -5.97
C GLY A 218 17.87 6.00 -5.06
N LYS A 219 18.17 7.20 -5.58
CA LYS A 219 18.07 8.46 -4.82
C LYS A 219 16.64 8.67 -4.29
N ARG A 220 15.62 8.47 -5.13
CA ARG A 220 14.20 8.64 -4.76
C ARG A 220 13.75 7.59 -3.74
N MET A 221 14.21 6.35 -3.89
CA MET A 221 13.95 5.28 -2.91
C MET A 221 14.59 5.57 -1.55
N ARG A 222 15.79 6.17 -1.51
CA ARG A 222 16.43 6.63 -0.27
C ARG A 222 15.65 7.77 0.39
N GLN A 223 15.20 8.74 -0.39
CA GLN A 223 14.35 9.83 0.11
C GLN A 223 13.04 9.30 0.69
N ALA A 224 12.47 8.23 0.12
CA ALA A 224 11.30 7.56 0.65
C ALA A 224 11.56 6.66 1.86
N GLY A 225 12.80 6.59 2.34
CA GLY A 225 13.16 5.88 3.57
C GLY A 225 13.12 4.35 3.45
N LEU A 226 13.31 3.81 2.24
CA LEU A 226 13.36 2.36 2.01
C LEU A 226 14.64 1.73 2.59
N GLY A 227 14.53 0.46 3.01
CA GLY A 227 15.62 -0.32 3.58
C GLY A 227 16.67 -0.73 2.54
N ASP A 228 17.81 -1.25 2.98
CA ASP A 228 19.02 -1.39 2.14
C ASP A 228 18.96 -2.50 1.08
N PHE A 229 17.94 -3.35 1.08
CA PHE A 229 17.85 -4.49 0.16
C PHE A 229 16.64 -4.38 -0.77
N VAL A 230 16.86 -4.63 -2.06
CA VAL A 230 15.85 -4.49 -3.11
C VAL A 230 15.80 -5.73 -3.98
N TYR A 231 14.60 -6.25 -4.19
CA TYR A 231 14.30 -7.32 -5.13
C TYR A 231 13.59 -6.73 -6.35
N ILE A 232 14.23 -6.78 -7.52
CA ILE A 232 13.65 -6.31 -8.78
C ILE A 232 12.91 -7.48 -9.42
N ILE A 233 11.64 -7.28 -9.73
CA ILE A 233 10.84 -8.21 -10.53
C ILE A 233 10.58 -7.53 -11.87
N SER A 234 10.94 -8.20 -12.96
CA SER A 234 10.83 -7.70 -14.33
C SER A 234 10.50 -8.84 -15.28
N ASP A 235 9.97 -8.51 -16.46
CA ASP A 235 10.02 -9.44 -17.58
C ASP A 235 11.39 -9.37 -18.31
N GLU A 236 11.70 -10.39 -19.10
CA GLU A 236 12.99 -10.55 -19.79
C GLU A 236 13.29 -9.40 -20.77
N ASP A 237 12.30 -8.94 -21.54
CA ASP A 237 12.47 -7.89 -22.56
C ASP A 237 12.77 -6.54 -21.90
N VAL A 238 11.97 -6.17 -20.89
CA VAL A 238 12.17 -4.94 -20.13
C VAL A 238 13.50 -4.97 -19.39
N TYR A 239 13.87 -6.11 -18.80
CA TYR A 239 15.13 -6.23 -18.08
C TYR A 239 16.32 -6.03 -19.01
N LEU A 240 16.28 -6.60 -20.23
CA LEU A 240 17.32 -6.43 -21.23
C LEU A 240 17.56 -4.95 -21.57
N HIS A 241 16.50 -4.14 -21.64
CA HIS A 241 16.60 -2.71 -21.93
C HIS A 241 16.97 -1.85 -20.72
N TYR A 242 16.43 -2.15 -19.54
CA TYR A 242 16.40 -1.20 -18.41
C TYR A 242 16.93 -1.76 -17.09
N GLY A 243 17.04 -3.08 -16.96
CA GLY A 243 17.46 -3.74 -15.72
C GLY A 243 18.83 -3.26 -15.22
N GLY A 244 19.82 -3.22 -16.11
CA GLY A 244 21.17 -2.75 -15.77
C GLY A 244 21.21 -1.29 -15.30
N ARG A 245 20.40 -0.41 -15.89
CA ARG A 245 20.30 1.01 -15.47
C ARG A 245 19.63 1.14 -14.10
N ALA A 246 18.55 0.38 -13.88
CA ALA A 246 17.85 0.37 -12.60
C ALA A 246 18.76 -0.13 -11.47
N ILE A 247 19.45 -1.26 -11.68
CA ILE A 247 20.43 -1.82 -10.74
C ILE A 247 21.52 -0.80 -10.43
N LYS A 248 22.14 -0.20 -11.45
CA LYS A 248 23.18 0.81 -11.27
C LYS A 248 22.70 1.97 -10.39
N SER A 249 21.52 2.55 -10.67
CA SER A 249 20.97 3.65 -9.87
C SER A 249 20.74 3.26 -8.40
N LEU A 250 20.27 2.02 -8.17
CA LEU A 250 20.05 1.48 -6.83
C LEU A 250 21.38 1.24 -6.09
N GLU A 251 22.34 0.58 -6.72
CA GLU A 251 23.64 0.28 -6.10
C GLU A 251 24.46 1.55 -5.82
N GLU A 252 24.42 2.56 -6.70
CA GLU A 252 25.04 3.88 -6.45
C GLU A 252 24.42 4.60 -5.24
N ALA A 253 23.13 4.35 -4.96
CA ALA A 253 22.47 4.83 -3.74
C ALA A 253 22.69 3.91 -2.53
N GLY A 254 23.54 2.89 -2.65
CA GLY A 254 23.94 1.97 -1.59
C GLY A 254 22.95 0.86 -1.29
N PHE A 255 22.04 0.52 -2.20
CA PHE A 255 21.19 -0.67 -2.05
C PHE A 255 21.94 -1.93 -2.49
N THR A 256 21.66 -3.05 -1.85
CA THR A 256 21.96 -4.39 -2.39
C THR A 256 20.78 -4.83 -3.25
N THR A 257 21.04 -5.28 -4.48
CA THR A 257 20.00 -5.66 -5.42
C THR A 257 20.09 -7.13 -5.82
N GLU A 258 18.93 -7.78 -5.91
CA GLU A 258 18.76 -9.04 -6.62
C GLU A 258 17.57 -8.93 -7.56
N PHE A 259 17.50 -9.78 -8.58
CA PHE A 259 16.42 -9.74 -9.57
C PHE A 259 15.82 -11.12 -9.87
N PHE A 260 14.54 -11.11 -10.23
CA PHE A 260 13.80 -12.26 -10.73
C PHE A 260 13.16 -11.88 -12.07
N LEU A 261 13.38 -12.72 -13.08
CA LEU A 261 12.84 -12.52 -14.42
C LEU A 261 11.68 -13.46 -14.68
N VAL A 262 10.66 -12.93 -15.35
CA VAL A 262 9.53 -13.71 -15.82
C VAL A 262 9.41 -13.63 -17.35
N ILE A 263 8.77 -14.63 -17.94
CA ILE A 263 8.50 -14.65 -19.37
C ILE A 263 7.53 -13.49 -19.71
N PRO A 264 7.79 -12.69 -20.76
CA PRO A 264 6.88 -11.63 -21.18
C PRO A 264 5.47 -12.13 -21.55
N GLY A 265 4.45 -11.37 -21.16
CA GLY A 265 3.06 -11.60 -21.57
C GLY A 265 2.08 -11.90 -20.43
N GLU A 266 0.78 -11.77 -20.73
CA GLU A 266 -0.31 -11.91 -19.76
C GLU A 266 -0.41 -13.33 -19.16
N GLY A 267 0.03 -14.35 -19.89
CA GLY A 267 0.00 -15.75 -19.44
C GLY A 267 0.86 -16.04 -18.21
N THR A 268 1.84 -15.18 -17.94
CA THR A 268 2.72 -15.23 -16.76
C THR A 268 2.05 -14.68 -15.49
N LYS A 269 0.94 -13.96 -15.63
CA LYS A 269 0.25 -13.30 -14.52
C LYS A 269 -0.60 -14.29 -13.71
N THR A 270 0.02 -15.27 -13.08
CA THR A 270 -0.66 -16.39 -12.42
C THR A 270 -0.22 -16.58 -10.97
N ILE A 271 -1.00 -17.35 -10.20
CA ILE A 271 -0.63 -17.73 -8.84
C ILE A 271 0.63 -18.62 -8.79
N ASP A 272 0.87 -19.40 -9.85
CA ASP A 272 2.02 -20.30 -9.93
C ASP A 272 3.31 -19.50 -10.11
N THR A 273 3.31 -18.48 -10.97
CA THR A 273 4.45 -17.55 -11.08
C THR A 273 4.65 -16.76 -9.78
N ALA A 274 3.58 -16.34 -9.10
CA ALA A 274 3.71 -15.72 -7.79
C ALA A 274 4.36 -16.65 -6.76
N LYS A 275 4.05 -17.96 -6.82
CA LYS A 275 4.66 -18.99 -5.98
C LYS A 275 6.16 -19.14 -6.24
N GLU A 276 6.58 -19.16 -7.50
CA GLU A 276 8.01 -19.20 -7.87
C GLU A 276 8.77 -18.00 -7.27
N ILE A 277 8.17 -16.81 -7.32
CA ILE A 277 8.75 -15.62 -6.70
C ILE A 277 8.79 -15.75 -5.16
N TYR A 278 7.77 -16.32 -4.53
CA TYR A 278 7.81 -16.58 -3.08
C TYR A 278 8.94 -17.54 -2.69
N ASP A 279 9.09 -18.65 -3.42
CA ASP A 279 10.14 -19.63 -3.17
C ASP A 279 11.53 -18.97 -3.31
N TRP A 280 11.72 -18.19 -4.37
CA TRP A 280 12.93 -17.39 -4.61
C TRP A 280 13.24 -16.39 -3.48
N LEU A 281 12.23 -15.69 -2.95
CA LEU A 281 12.37 -14.77 -1.82
C LEU A 281 12.71 -15.50 -0.50
N VAL A 282 12.15 -16.69 -0.27
CA VAL A 282 12.45 -17.52 0.90
C VAL A 282 13.91 -17.98 0.89
N GLU A 283 14.40 -18.45 -0.25
CA GLU A 283 15.79 -18.87 -0.42
C GLU A 283 16.78 -17.74 -0.08
N ARG A 284 16.42 -16.51 -0.44
CA ARG A 284 17.20 -15.28 -0.17
C ARG A 284 17.00 -14.72 1.23
N ARG A 285 16.18 -15.37 2.05
CA ARG A 285 15.84 -14.92 3.40
C ARG A 285 15.34 -13.48 3.42
N ALA A 286 14.48 -13.14 2.46
CA ALA A 286 13.90 -11.81 2.37
C ALA A 286 13.23 -11.42 3.70
N GLU A 287 13.44 -10.18 4.14
CA GLU A 287 12.91 -9.66 5.40
C GLU A 287 11.87 -8.58 5.19
N ARG A 288 11.03 -8.32 6.20
CA ARG A 288 9.97 -7.29 6.17
C ARG A 288 10.46 -5.85 5.88
N GLY A 289 11.76 -5.61 5.99
CA GLY A 289 12.37 -4.31 5.69
C GLY A 289 12.80 -4.11 4.23
N HIS A 290 12.89 -5.19 3.45
CA HIS A 290 13.36 -5.18 2.07
C HIS A 290 12.25 -4.67 1.13
N ALA A 291 12.62 -4.10 0.00
CA ALA A 291 11.67 -3.57 -0.98
C ALA A 291 11.56 -4.47 -2.22
N ILE A 292 10.39 -4.49 -2.83
CA ILE A 292 10.17 -5.01 -4.18
C ILE A 292 10.07 -3.83 -5.15
N VAL A 293 10.85 -3.87 -6.22
CA VAL A 293 10.75 -2.97 -7.37
C VAL A 293 10.10 -3.74 -8.52
N ALA A 294 8.92 -3.30 -8.95
CA ALA A 294 8.26 -3.82 -10.14
C ALA A 294 8.70 -2.98 -11.35
N LEU A 295 9.63 -3.51 -12.14
CA LEU A 295 10.16 -2.85 -13.35
C LEU A 295 9.50 -3.48 -14.58
N GLY A 296 8.50 -2.82 -15.16
CA GLY A 296 7.77 -3.41 -16.29
C GLY A 296 6.42 -2.77 -16.58
N GLY A 297 5.65 -3.42 -17.44
CA GLY A 297 4.27 -3.04 -17.74
C GLY A 297 3.28 -3.44 -16.64
N GLY A 298 1.98 -3.35 -16.95
CA GLY A 298 0.90 -3.66 -16.01
C GLY A 298 0.92 -5.11 -15.49
N VAL A 299 1.36 -6.07 -16.29
CA VAL A 299 1.50 -7.49 -15.88
C VAL A 299 2.50 -7.63 -14.73
N VAL A 300 3.73 -7.12 -14.92
CA VAL A 300 4.78 -7.14 -13.90
C VAL A 300 4.34 -6.33 -12.68
N GLY A 301 3.76 -5.15 -12.90
CA GLY A 301 3.29 -4.28 -11.83
C GLY A 301 2.27 -4.94 -10.91
N ASP A 302 1.31 -5.67 -11.48
CA ASP A 302 0.28 -6.40 -10.73
C ASP A 302 0.83 -7.66 -10.06
N LEU A 303 1.64 -8.46 -10.76
CA LEU A 303 2.23 -9.69 -10.22
C LEU A 303 3.19 -9.38 -9.05
N ALA A 304 4.15 -8.48 -9.28
CA ALA A 304 5.10 -8.06 -8.24
C ALA A 304 4.40 -7.33 -7.10
N GLY A 305 3.37 -6.54 -7.41
CA GLY A 305 2.53 -5.88 -6.42
C GLY A 305 1.75 -6.87 -5.55
N PHE A 306 1.19 -7.92 -6.14
CA PHE A 306 0.49 -8.99 -5.42
C PHE A 306 1.46 -9.74 -4.51
N VAL A 307 2.64 -10.10 -5.03
CA VAL A 307 3.70 -10.72 -4.23
C VAL A 307 4.10 -9.83 -3.05
N ALA A 308 4.30 -8.52 -3.29
CA ALA A 308 4.64 -7.57 -2.25
C ALA A 308 3.54 -7.45 -1.18
N ALA A 309 2.27 -7.56 -1.56
CA ALA A 309 1.15 -7.47 -0.64
C ALA A 309 1.05 -8.69 0.30
N THR A 310 1.38 -9.88 -0.19
CA THR A 310 1.12 -11.15 0.48
C THR A 310 2.36 -11.72 1.18
N PHE A 311 3.55 -11.56 0.60
CA PHE A 311 4.78 -12.11 1.17
C PHE A 311 5.13 -11.41 2.49
N LEU A 312 5.39 -12.21 3.53
CA LEU A 312 5.56 -11.74 4.92
C LEU A 312 4.45 -10.79 5.42
N ARG A 313 3.26 -10.86 4.81
CA ARG A 313 2.10 -9.99 5.05
C ARG A 313 2.36 -8.51 4.69
N GLY A 314 3.26 -8.23 3.75
CA GLY A 314 3.50 -6.89 3.22
C GLY A 314 4.97 -6.49 3.22
N LEU A 315 5.55 -6.38 2.02
CA LEU A 315 6.83 -5.73 1.75
C LEU A 315 6.61 -4.34 1.10
N PRO A 316 7.45 -3.34 1.39
CA PRO A 316 7.51 -2.10 0.61
C PRO A 316 7.53 -2.37 -0.90
N LEU A 317 6.60 -1.77 -1.64
CA LEU A 317 6.50 -1.87 -3.11
C LEU A 317 6.92 -0.55 -3.76
N VAL A 318 7.67 -0.62 -4.85
CA VAL A 318 7.98 0.51 -5.74
C VAL A 318 7.56 0.11 -7.15
N GLN A 319 6.72 0.93 -7.79
CA GLN A 319 6.30 0.72 -9.18
C GLN A 319 7.21 1.54 -10.10
N VAL A 320 7.83 0.89 -11.09
CA VAL A 320 8.63 1.53 -12.15
C VAL A 320 8.00 1.15 -13.49
N PRO A 321 6.85 1.76 -13.84
CA PRO A 321 6.10 1.40 -15.04
C PRO A 321 6.88 1.76 -16.30
N THR A 322 6.96 0.82 -17.24
CA THR A 322 7.67 1.00 -18.53
C THR A 322 6.75 1.06 -19.75
N THR A 323 5.45 0.86 -19.57
CA THR A 323 4.43 1.01 -20.62
C THR A 323 3.54 2.23 -20.36
N LEU A 324 3.03 2.85 -21.42
CA LEU A 324 2.19 4.05 -21.30
C LEU A 324 0.90 3.78 -20.50
N VAL A 325 0.26 2.62 -20.72
CA VAL A 325 -0.89 2.15 -19.90
C VAL A 325 -0.52 2.13 -18.42
N ALA A 326 0.64 1.56 -18.06
CA ALA A 326 1.01 1.44 -16.66
C ALA A 326 1.34 2.79 -16.02
N MET A 327 1.98 3.70 -16.77
CA MET A 327 2.31 5.05 -16.29
C MET A 327 1.05 5.91 -16.05
N ALA A 328 0.07 5.83 -16.94
CA ALA A 328 -1.17 6.60 -16.86
C ALA A 328 -2.21 5.97 -15.92
N ASP A 329 -2.25 4.63 -15.89
CA ASP A 329 -3.29 3.87 -15.25
C ASP A 329 -2.74 2.88 -14.22
N SER A 330 -2.35 1.65 -14.60
CA SER A 330 -2.31 0.52 -13.65
C SER A 330 -1.32 0.66 -12.47
N ALA A 331 -0.23 1.42 -12.61
CA ALA A 331 0.71 1.65 -11.49
C ALA A 331 0.13 2.54 -10.37
N ILE A 332 -1.02 3.19 -10.60
CA ILE A 332 -1.64 4.15 -9.69
C ILE A 332 -2.96 3.59 -9.15
N GLY A 333 -3.10 3.58 -7.82
CA GLY A 333 -4.34 3.22 -7.14
C GLY A 333 -4.40 1.82 -6.53
N GLY A 334 -3.26 1.12 -6.48
CA GLY A 334 -3.00 0.01 -5.56
C GLY A 334 -3.78 -1.27 -5.83
N LYS A 335 -4.47 -1.40 -6.96
CA LYS A 335 -5.03 -2.70 -7.35
C LYS A 335 -3.86 -3.55 -7.86
N VAL A 336 -3.65 -4.70 -7.25
CA VAL A 336 -2.62 -5.66 -7.65
C VAL A 336 -3.25 -7.04 -7.66
N ALA A 337 -2.97 -7.86 -8.67
CA ALA A 337 -3.68 -9.11 -8.86
C ALA A 337 -2.92 -10.13 -9.71
N VAL A 338 -3.36 -11.38 -9.61
CA VAL A 338 -3.04 -12.46 -10.54
C VAL A 338 -4.33 -13.01 -11.16
N ASN A 339 -4.19 -13.61 -12.33
CA ASN A 339 -5.27 -14.23 -13.06
C ASN A 339 -5.55 -15.63 -12.52
N HIS A 340 -6.80 -16.05 -12.66
CA HIS A 340 -7.24 -17.43 -12.50
C HIS A 340 -7.60 -17.97 -13.90
N PRO A 341 -7.50 -19.29 -14.18
CA PRO A 341 -7.92 -19.84 -15.48
C PRO A 341 -9.37 -19.53 -15.87
N GLN A 342 -10.21 -19.16 -14.91
CA GLN A 342 -11.62 -18.76 -15.13
C GLN A 342 -11.83 -17.24 -15.27
N GLY A 343 -10.79 -16.41 -15.15
CA GLY A 343 -10.93 -14.97 -15.33
C GLY A 343 -9.72 -14.14 -14.89
N LYS A 344 -9.58 -12.96 -15.49
CA LYS A 344 -8.52 -12.00 -15.18
C LYS A 344 -8.73 -11.30 -13.85
N ASN A 345 -7.64 -11.01 -13.15
CA ASN A 345 -7.59 -10.19 -11.93
C ASN A 345 -8.53 -10.62 -10.79
N LEU A 346 -8.99 -11.87 -10.77
CA LEU A 346 -9.95 -12.36 -9.77
C LEU A 346 -9.33 -12.52 -8.38
N ILE A 347 -8.01 -12.71 -8.30
CA ILE A 347 -7.28 -12.94 -7.06
C ILE A 347 -6.31 -11.77 -6.87
N GLY A 348 -6.53 -10.94 -5.86
CA GLY A 348 -5.74 -9.73 -5.70
C GLY A 348 -5.87 -9.06 -4.34
N ALA A 349 -5.22 -7.90 -4.22
CA ALA A 349 -5.25 -7.06 -3.04
C ALA A 349 -5.30 -5.57 -3.42
N PHE A 350 -5.77 -4.74 -2.48
CA PHE A 350 -5.52 -3.30 -2.51
C PHE A 350 -4.24 -3.03 -1.71
N TYR A 351 -3.13 -2.78 -2.40
CA TYR A 351 -1.81 -2.59 -1.83
C TYR A 351 -1.08 -1.40 -2.49
N GLN A 352 -0.89 -0.33 -1.72
CA GLN A 352 -0.32 0.91 -2.24
C GLN A 352 1.21 0.83 -2.30
N PRO A 353 1.84 1.34 -3.38
CA PRO A 353 3.29 1.48 -3.43
C PRO A 353 3.78 2.58 -2.47
N ARG A 354 5.09 2.60 -2.24
CA ARG A 354 5.80 3.66 -1.51
C ARG A 354 6.17 4.84 -2.40
N LEU A 355 6.34 4.61 -3.69
CA LEU A 355 6.44 5.60 -4.75
C LEU A 355 6.22 4.94 -6.11
N VAL A 356 5.88 5.77 -7.11
CA VAL A 356 5.86 5.39 -8.52
C VAL A 356 6.89 6.23 -9.28
N VAL A 357 7.72 5.60 -10.11
CA VAL A 357 8.74 6.28 -10.93
C VAL A 357 8.50 5.96 -12.40
N ALA A 358 7.77 6.84 -13.09
CA ALA A 358 7.47 6.74 -14.51
C ALA A 358 8.49 7.54 -15.34
N ASP A 359 9.52 6.86 -15.83
CA ASP A 359 10.48 7.44 -16.77
C ASP A 359 9.97 7.32 -18.21
N VAL A 360 9.47 8.41 -18.79
CA VAL A 360 8.90 8.39 -20.15
C VAL A 360 9.92 7.99 -21.22
N SER A 361 11.23 8.08 -20.93
CA SER A 361 12.26 7.62 -21.85
C SER A 361 12.19 6.11 -22.09
N THR A 362 11.55 5.33 -21.21
CA THR A 362 11.36 3.89 -21.43
C THR A 362 10.35 3.57 -22.53
N LEU A 363 9.52 4.53 -22.93
CA LEU A 363 8.55 4.33 -24.01
C LEU A 363 9.22 4.22 -25.38
N SER A 364 10.50 4.62 -25.50
CA SER A 364 11.23 4.62 -26.78
C SER A 364 11.52 3.22 -27.33
N THR A 365 11.51 2.18 -26.49
CA THR A 365 11.64 0.78 -26.94
C THR A 365 10.30 0.05 -26.99
N LEU A 366 9.20 0.73 -26.64
CA LEU A 366 7.87 0.11 -26.60
C LEU A 366 7.35 -0.07 -28.04
N PRO A 367 6.81 -1.25 -28.40
CA PRO A 367 6.21 -1.44 -29.71
C PRO A 367 5.12 -0.41 -30.00
N GLN A 368 5.04 0.08 -31.25
CA GLN A 368 4.10 1.14 -31.63
C GLN A 368 2.64 0.81 -31.29
N ARG A 369 2.24 -0.47 -31.44
CA ARG A 369 0.89 -0.94 -31.10
C ARG A 369 0.60 -0.83 -29.59
N GLU A 370 1.57 -1.16 -28.75
CA GLU A 370 1.47 -1.02 -27.28
C GLU A 370 1.46 0.45 -26.86
N LEU A 371 2.24 1.30 -27.54
CA LEU A 371 2.21 2.74 -27.33
C LEU A 371 0.83 3.33 -27.69
N ALA A 372 0.28 2.97 -28.86
CA ALA A 372 -1.07 3.36 -29.28
C ALA A 372 -2.12 2.93 -28.25
N SER A 373 -2.08 1.66 -27.82
CA SER A 373 -2.93 1.10 -26.76
C SER A 373 -2.91 1.97 -25.49
N GLY A 374 -1.74 2.45 -25.06
CA GLY A 374 -1.60 3.33 -23.91
C GLY A 374 -2.30 4.69 -24.02
N TRP A 375 -2.43 5.24 -25.22
CA TRP A 375 -3.12 6.52 -25.41
C TRP A 375 -4.62 6.43 -25.15
N ALA A 376 -5.24 5.24 -25.27
CA ALA A 376 -6.65 5.05 -24.98
C ALA A 376 -6.99 5.47 -23.54
N GLU A 377 -6.13 5.14 -22.58
CA GLU A 377 -6.29 5.47 -21.16
C GLU A 377 -6.12 6.97 -20.88
N VAL A 378 -5.18 7.62 -21.57
CA VAL A 378 -4.96 9.06 -21.47
C VAL A 378 -6.15 9.83 -22.07
N ILE A 379 -6.64 9.41 -23.24
CA ILE A 379 -7.84 9.96 -23.90
C ILE A 379 -9.06 9.76 -23.00
N LYS A 380 -9.21 8.57 -22.40
CA LYS A 380 -10.28 8.28 -21.44
C LYS A 380 -10.27 9.31 -20.32
N HIS A 381 -9.15 9.49 -19.61
CA HIS A 381 -9.04 10.48 -18.53
C HIS A 381 -9.42 11.90 -18.98
N ALA A 382 -8.99 12.32 -20.16
CA ALA A 382 -9.38 13.62 -20.72
C ALA A 382 -10.91 13.73 -20.92
N LEU A 383 -11.52 12.72 -21.56
CA LEU A 383 -12.95 12.69 -21.84
C LEU A 383 -13.80 12.69 -20.56
N ILE A 384 -13.38 11.98 -19.52
CA ILE A 384 -14.15 11.85 -18.28
C ILE A 384 -13.86 12.93 -17.24
N LEU A 385 -12.71 13.62 -17.29
CA LEU A 385 -12.29 14.50 -16.18
C LEU A 385 -11.77 15.88 -16.60
N ASP A 386 -11.22 16.03 -17.80
CA ASP A 386 -10.41 17.20 -18.12
C ASP A 386 -10.53 17.63 -19.60
N PRO A 387 -11.43 18.58 -19.91
CA PRO A 387 -11.54 19.16 -21.25
C PRO A 387 -10.27 19.85 -21.75
N GLU A 388 -9.45 20.44 -20.87
CA GLU A 388 -8.19 21.09 -21.26
C GLU A 388 -7.13 20.07 -21.66
N LEU A 389 -7.10 18.91 -20.99
CA LEU A 389 -6.28 17.79 -21.44
C LEU A 389 -6.73 17.30 -22.82
N LEU A 390 -8.04 17.22 -23.09
CA LEU A 390 -8.52 16.79 -24.40
C LEU A 390 -8.05 17.74 -25.51
N GLU A 391 -8.18 19.05 -25.30
CA GLU A 391 -7.68 20.07 -26.24
C GLU A 391 -6.15 19.96 -26.41
N PHE A 392 -5.42 19.72 -25.32
CA PHE A 392 -3.98 19.50 -25.39
C PHE A 392 -3.62 18.29 -26.26
N LEU A 393 -4.32 17.16 -26.10
CA LEU A 393 -4.13 15.96 -26.92
C LEU A 393 -4.45 16.23 -28.39
N GLU A 394 -5.51 16.98 -28.68
CA GLU A 394 -5.90 17.34 -30.05
C GLU A 394 -4.89 18.24 -30.74
N VAL A 395 -4.36 19.25 -30.03
CA VAL A 395 -3.34 20.16 -30.57
C VAL A 395 -2.02 19.45 -30.79
N ASN A 396 -1.64 18.52 -29.91
CA ASN A 396 -0.33 17.88 -29.93
C ASN A 396 -0.34 16.44 -30.48
N ALA A 397 -1.43 15.96 -31.09
CA ALA A 397 -1.58 14.55 -31.46
C ALA A 397 -0.39 14.01 -32.28
N GLU A 398 0.07 14.74 -33.29
CA GLU A 398 1.22 14.31 -34.10
C GLU A 398 2.52 14.21 -33.28
N ARG A 399 2.75 15.15 -32.35
CA ARG A 399 3.91 15.11 -31.46
C ARG A 399 3.82 13.91 -30.51
N LEU A 400 2.63 13.62 -29.99
CA LEU A 400 2.39 12.53 -29.04
C LEU A 400 2.49 11.15 -29.70
N VAL A 401 1.93 10.98 -30.90
CA VAL A 401 2.02 9.75 -31.70
C VAL A 401 3.47 9.44 -32.08
N ASN A 402 4.27 10.48 -32.36
CA ASN A 402 5.70 10.37 -32.63
C ASN A 402 6.57 10.32 -31.36
N LEU A 403 5.96 10.17 -30.17
CA LEU A 403 6.63 10.10 -28.88
C LEU A 403 7.61 11.27 -28.61
N GLU A 404 7.20 12.49 -28.95
CA GLU A 404 7.95 13.69 -28.60
C GLU A 404 7.94 13.85 -27.07
N MET A 405 9.13 13.87 -26.47
CA MET A 405 9.32 13.65 -25.05
C MET A 405 8.69 14.75 -24.18
N GLU A 406 8.68 16.01 -24.61
CA GLU A 406 8.02 17.11 -23.88
C GLU A 406 6.52 16.91 -23.81
N ALA A 407 5.87 16.79 -24.97
CA ALA A 407 4.44 16.60 -25.06
C ALA A 407 4.01 15.33 -24.32
N THR A 408 4.76 14.23 -24.49
CA THR A 408 4.46 12.95 -23.84
C THR A 408 4.58 13.04 -22.32
N THR A 409 5.65 13.67 -21.82
CA THR A 409 5.82 13.88 -20.37
C THR A 409 4.63 14.65 -19.78
N GLU A 410 4.20 15.72 -20.45
CA GLU A 410 3.09 16.55 -19.97
C GLU A 410 1.76 15.79 -19.98
N ALA A 411 1.47 15.05 -21.06
CA ALA A 411 0.26 14.23 -21.15
C ALA A 411 0.19 13.17 -20.03
N VAL A 412 1.29 12.45 -19.80
CA VAL A 412 1.36 11.41 -18.77
C VAL A 412 1.26 12.03 -17.37
N LYS A 413 1.92 13.17 -17.12
CA LYS A 413 1.81 13.90 -15.85
C LYS A 413 0.37 14.26 -15.52
N ARG A 414 -0.34 14.88 -16.46
CA ARG A 414 -1.75 15.27 -16.28
C ARG A 414 -2.63 14.05 -16.06
N SER A 415 -2.49 13.04 -16.91
CA SER A 415 -3.24 11.77 -16.81
C SER A 415 -3.07 11.09 -15.44
N ALA A 416 -1.82 10.95 -14.98
CA ALA A 416 -1.50 10.40 -13.67
C ALA A 416 -2.09 11.23 -12.51
N ALA A 417 -2.06 12.56 -12.62
CA ALA A 417 -2.66 13.47 -11.62
C ALA A 417 -4.19 13.35 -11.55
N LEU A 418 -4.86 13.23 -12.70
CA LEU A 418 -6.31 13.00 -12.77
C LEU A 418 -6.69 11.67 -12.12
N LYS A 419 -5.98 10.59 -12.46
CA LYS A 419 -6.20 9.28 -11.83
C LYS A 419 -5.95 9.32 -10.34
N ALA A 420 -4.86 9.96 -9.90
CA ALA A 420 -4.55 10.15 -8.48
C ALA A 420 -5.67 10.87 -7.73
N GLY A 421 -6.26 11.91 -8.34
CA GLY A 421 -7.41 12.63 -7.80
C GLY A 421 -8.62 11.73 -7.55
N VAL A 422 -8.96 10.88 -8.52
CA VAL A 422 -10.08 9.93 -8.39
C VAL A 422 -9.79 8.84 -7.35
N VAL A 423 -8.58 8.31 -7.32
CA VAL A 423 -8.14 7.31 -6.32
C VAL A 423 -8.18 7.86 -4.90
N ARG A 424 -7.79 9.13 -4.71
CA ARG A 424 -7.85 9.81 -3.41
C ARG A 424 -9.28 9.86 -2.87
N GLU A 425 -10.24 10.08 -3.75
CA GLU A 425 -11.65 10.17 -3.36
C GLU A 425 -12.29 8.80 -3.10
N ASP A 426 -11.81 7.75 -3.78
CA ASP A 426 -12.36 6.40 -3.65
C ASP A 426 -11.31 5.31 -3.90
N GLU A 427 -10.54 5.00 -2.86
CA GLU A 427 -9.44 4.02 -2.93
C GLU A 427 -9.91 2.62 -3.34
N LYS A 428 -11.06 2.16 -2.81
CA LYS A 428 -11.52 0.77 -2.95
C LYS A 428 -12.58 0.58 -4.04
N GLU A 429 -12.77 1.58 -4.89
CA GLU A 429 -13.73 1.56 -6.00
C GLU A 429 -15.16 1.18 -5.58
N ARG A 430 -15.68 1.86 -4.55
CA ARG A 430 -17.05 1.66 -4.07
C ARG A 430 -18.03 2.77 -4.50
N GLY A 431 -17.53 3.82 -5.14
CA GLY A 431 -18.28 5.00 -5.54
C GLY A 431 -17.67 5.68 -6.75
N ARG A 432 -17.11 6.88 -6.57
CA ARG A 432 -16.69 7.76 -7.69
C ARG A 432 -15.67 7.10 -8.61
N ARG A 433 -14.78 6.23 -8.13
CA ARG A 433 -13.73 5.61 -8.95
C ARG A 433 -14.29 4.75 -10.09
N MET A 434 -15.58 4.37 -10.02
CA MET A 434 -16.28 3.70 -11.11
C MET A 434 -16.26 4.49 -12.43
N ILE A 435 -16.15 5.83 -12.42
CA ILE A 435 -16.09 6.62 -13.66
C ILE A 435 -14.87 6.29 -14.54
N LEU A 436 -13.81 5.71 -13.95
CA LEU A 436 -12.64 5.25 -14.71
C LEU A 436 -12.96 4.05 -15.62
N ASN A 437 -14.13 3.43 -15.45
CA ASN A 437 -14.60 2.32 -16.28
C ASN A 437 -15.34 2.80 -17.55
N TYR A 438 -15.20 4.07 -17.96
CA TYR A 438 -15.70 4.54 -19.26
C TYR A 438 -15.13 3.68 -20.39
N GLY A 439 -16.03 3.13 -21.21
CA GLY A 439 -15.73 2.15 -22.26
C GLY A 439 -15.44 0.71 -21.80
N HIS A 440 -15.16 0.48 -20.52
CA HIS A 440 -14.66 -0.83 -20.05
C HIS A 440 -15.71 -1.95 -20.09
N THR A 441 -17.00 -1.62 -19.97
CA THR A 441 -18.07 -2.64 -20.03
C THR A 441 -18.06 -3.38 -21.37
N ILE A 442 -17.95 -2.65 -22.49
CA ILE A 442 -17.87 -3.25 -23.82
C ILE A 442 -16.47 -3.82 -24.06
N ALA A 443 -15.42 -3.13 -23.61
CA ALA A 443 -14.03 -3.59 -23.75
C ALA A 443 -13.83 -4.99 -23.15
N HIS A 444 -14.26 -5.21 -21.89
CA HIS A 444 -14.17 -6.52 -21.25
C HIS A 444 -15.00 -7.59 -21.99
N GLY A 445 -16.15 -7.20 -22.54
CA GLY A 445 -16.96 -8.08 -23.39
C GLY A 445 -16.20 -8.54 -24.65
N LEU A 446 -15.54 -7.61 -25.34
CA LEU A 446 -14.71 -7.88 -26.52
C LEU A 446 -13.49 -8.75 -26.18
N GLU A 447 -12.77 -8.39 -25.13
CA GLU A 447 -11.60 -9.12 -24.65
C GLU A 447 -11.96 -10.57 -24.28
N ALA A 448 -13.02 -10.76 -23.48
CA ALA A 448 -13.47 -12.10 -23.09
C ALA A 448 -14.00 -12.92 -24.29
N ALA A 449 -14.79 -12.32 -25.19
CA ALA A 449 -15.32 -13.01 -26.36
C ALA A 449 -14.25 -13.45 -27.37
N THR A 450 -13.08 -12.82 -27.33
CA THR A 450 -11.92 -13.14 -28.20
C THR A 450 -10.80 -13.87 -27.47
N GLY A 451 -11.07 -14.38 -26.26
CA GLY A 451 -10.09 -15.14 -25.49
C GLY A 451 -8.86 -14.32 -25.05
N TYR A 452 -8.94 -12.99 -25.07
CA TYR A 452 -7.83 -12.07 -24.76
C TYR A 452 -6.63 -12.14 -25.71
N GLU A 453 -6.77 -12.77 -26.88
CA GLU A 453 -5.67 -12.95 -27.84
C GLU A 453 -5.68 -11.89 -28.95
N ARG A 454 -6.85 -11.33 -29.25
CA ARG A 454 -7.02 -10.45 -30.43
C ARG A 454 -6.65 -9.00 -30.15
N PHE A 455 -7.25 -8.43 -29.10
CA PHE A 455 -7.13 -7.02 -28.79
C PHE A 455 -6.14 -6.79 -27.65
N LEU A 456 -5.31 -5.75 -27.80
CA LEU A 456 -4.70 -5.13 -26.63
C LEU A 456 -5.79 -4.42 -25.82
N HIS A 457 -5.58 -4.30 -24.51
CA HIS A 457 -6.57 -3.71 -23.62
C HIS A 457 -7.01 -2.30 -24.08
N GLY A 458 -6.08 -1.43 -24.46
CA GLY A 458 -6.39 -0.08 -24.94
C GLY A 458 -7.18 -0.04 -26.26
N GLU A 459 -7.00 -1.02 -27.14
CA GLU A 459 -7.78 -1.15 -28.38
C GLU A 459 -9.24 -1.49 -28.04
N ALA A 460 -9.46 -2.45 -27.13
CA ALA A 460 -10.79 -2.81 -26.67
C ALA A 460 -11.46 -1.64 -25.91
N VAL A 461 -10.71 -0.90 -25.09
CA VAL A 461 -11.18 0.31 -24.40
C VAL A 461 -11.55 1.40 -25.40
N ALA A 462 -10.79 1.62 -26.47
CA ALA A 462 -11.12 2.59 -27.51
C ALA A 462 -12.46 2.29 -28.20
N ILE A 463 -12.67 1.05 -28.64
CA ILE A 463 -13.94 0.60 -29.22
C ILE A 463 -15.07 0.72 -28.19
N GLY A 464 -14.79 0.32 -26.94
CA GLY A 464 -15.76 0.41 -25.87
C GLY A 464 -16.18 1.85 -25.54
N MET A 465 -15.24 2.81 -25.59
CA MET A 465 -15.52 4.23 -25.42
C MET A 465 -16.44 4.74 -26.54
N MET A 466 -16.25 4.28 -27.79
CA MET A 466 -17.18 4.60 -28.88
C MET A 466 -18.58 4.08 -28.59
N GLY A 467 -18.72 2.85 -28.10
CA GLY A 467 -20.02 2.32 -27.70
C GLY A 467 -20.69 3.10 -26.57
N ALA A 468 -19.91 3.49 -25.56
CA ALA A 468 -20.41 4.31 -24.47
C ALA A 468 -20.83 5.71 -24.97
N ALA A 469 -20.11 6.31 -25.92
CA ALA A 469 -20.49 7.57 -26.54
C ALA A 469 -21.79 7.47 -27.34
N MET A 470 -21.94 6.42 -28.17
CA MET A 470 -23.16 6.17 -28.95
C MET A 470 -24.38 5.87 -28.06
N LEU A 471 -24.19 5.17 -26.95
CA LEU A 471 -25.24 4.99 -25.94
C LEU A 471 -25.64 6.33 -25.32
N SER A 472 -24.66 7.18 -25.00
CA SER A 472 -24.91 8.51 -24.44
C SER A 472 -25.69 9.40 -25.42
N GLU A 473 -25.40 9.32 -26.72
CA GLU A 473 -26.14 10.00 -27.79
C GLU A 473 -27.59 9.49 -27.90
N LYS A 474 -27.78 8.17 -28.00
CA LYS A 474 -29.13 7.56 -28.11
C LYS A 474 -30.02 7.87 -26.88
N LEU A 475 -29.42 8.14 -25.73
CA LEU A 475 -30.11 8.57 -24.50
C LEU A 475 -30.31 10.09 -24.40
N GLY A 476 -29.88 10.87 -25.40
CA GLY A 476 -30.00 12.33 -25.42
C GLY A 476 -29.07 13.05 -24.44
N LEU A 477 -28.05 12.36 -23.91
CA LEU A 477 -27.06 12.93 -22.97
C LEU A 477 -25.91 13.61 -23.71
N PHE A 478 -25.60 13.12 -24.91
CA PHE A 478 -24.40 13.51 -25.64
C PHE A 478 -24.73 14.01 -27.05
N PRO A 479 -24.39 15.26 -27.38
CA PRO A 479 -24.50 15.76 -28.75
C PRO A 479 -23.62 14.97 -29.73
N ARG A 480 -24.13 14.76 -30.96
CA ARG A 480 -23.47 13.97 -32.01
C ARG A 480 -22.08 14.50 -32.40
N ASP A 481 -21.89 15.81 -32.32
CA ASP A 481 -20.61 16.48 -32.56
C ASP A 481 -19.54 16.03 -31.56
N ILE A 482 -19.90 15.72 -30.31
CA ILE A 482 -18.93 15.23 -29.34
C ILE A 482 -18.57 13.76 -29.58
N VAL A 483 -19.55 12.93 -30.00
CA VAL A 483 -19.26 11.56 -30.44
C VAL A 483 -18.25 11.57 -31.59
N LYS A 484 -18.45 12.46 -32.56
CA LYS A 484 -17.53 12.64 -33.69
C LYS A 484 -16.15 13.14 -33.25
N ARG A 485 -16.08 14.14 -32.36
CA ARG A 485 -14.82 14.63 -31.78
C ARG A 485 -14.05 13.51 -31.08
N GLN A 486 -14.74 12.65 -30.33
CA GLN A 486 -14.15 11.48 -29.69
C GLN A 486 -13.64 10.46 -30.72
N GLU A 487 -14.40 10.19 -31.78
CA GLU A 487 -13.97 9.31 -32.87
C GLU A 487 -12.69 9.83 -33.53
N GLU A 488 -12.68 11.11 -33.88
CA GLU A 488 -11.55 11.79 -34.54
C GLU A 488 -10.28 11.72 -33.68
N ILE A 489 -10.35 11.97 -32.37
CA ILE A 489 -9.16 11.87 -31.51
C ILE A 489 -8.67 10.44 -31.35
N ILE A 490 -9.56 9.44 -31.19
CA ILE A 490 -9.17 8.03 -31.10
C ILE A 490 -8.44 7.59 -32.39
N GLN A 491 -8.99 7.93 -33.56
CA GLN A 491 -8.37 7.60 -34.85
C GLN A 491 -7.02 8.30 -35.05
N ARG A 492 -6.88 9.56 -34.62
CA ARG A 492 -5.60 10.30 -34.71
C ARG A 492 -4.48 9.65 -33.91
N PHE A 493 -4.79 8.92 -32.85
CA PHE A 493 -3.82 8.14 -32.07
C PHE A 493 -3.61 6.71 -32.60
N GLY A 494 -4.19 6.36 -33.75
CA GLY A 494 -4.04 5.06 -34.40
C GLY A 494 -4.83 3.94 -33.71
N LEU A 495 -5.85 4.27 -32.92
CA LEU A 495 -6.69 3.32 -32.21
C LEU A 495 -7.95 2.96 -33.01
N PRO A 496 -8.46 1.73 -32.88
CA PRO A 496 -9.69 1.31 -33.54
C PRO A 496 -10.93 1.96 -32.91
N THR A 497 -11.89 2.33 -33.75
CA THR A 497 -13.22 2.83 -33.32
C THR A 497 -14.33 1.80 -33.51
N THR A 498 -14.08 0.76 -34.30
CA THR A 498 -14.96 -0.39 -34.57
C THR A 498 -14.12 -1.67 -34.68
N CYS A 499 -14.78 -2.83 -34.73
CA CYS A 499 -14.12 -4.10 -35.03
C CYS A 499 -14.98 -4.97 -35.95
N SER A 500 -14.35 -5.89 -36.67
CA SER A 500 -15.02 -6.90 -37.51
C SER A 500 -14.80 -8.30 -36.95
N GLU A 501 -15.51 -9.32 -37.45
CA GLU A 501 -15.19 -10.74 -37.18
C GLU A 501 -15.21 -11.11 -35.68
N VAL A 502 -16.08 -10.47 -34.88
CA VAL A 502 -16.34 -10.85 -33.49
C VAL A 502 -17.80 -11.29 -33.36
N ASP A 503 -18.06 -12.39 -32.66
CA ASP A 503 -19.43 -12.82 -32.39
C ASP A 503 -20.09 -11.87 -31.38
N ARG A 504 -21.03 -11.07 -31.86
CA ARG A 504 -21.80 -10.10 -31.06
C ARG A 504 -22.56 -10.78 -29.92
N ALA A 505 -23.06 -11.99 -30.14
CA ALA A 505 -23.79 -12.75 -29.13
C ALA A 505 -22.86 -13.26 -28.02
N GLU A 506 -21.61 -13.57 -28.33
CA GLU A 506 -20.59 -13.88 -27.31
C GLU A 506 -20.21 -12.62 -26.51
N VAL A 507 -20.03 -11.47 -27.17
CA VAL A 507 -19.75 -10.19 -26.49
C VAL A 507 -20.86 -9.84 -25.50
N LEU A 508 -22.12 -9.92 -25.94
CA LEU A 508 -23.27 -9.64 -25.09
C LEU A 508 -23.34 -10.61 -23.90
N ARG A 509 -23.10 -11.91 -24.13
CA ARG A 509 -23.04 -12.92 -23.07
C ARG A 509 -21.92 -12.65 -22.07
N ALA A 510 -20.73 -12.29 -22.54
CA ALA A 510 -19.60 -11.95 -21.69
C ALA A 510 -19.91 -10.75 -20.78
N MET A 511 -20.54 -9.71 -21.33
CA MET A 511 -21.01 -8.55 -20.56
C MET A 511 -22.05 -8.94 -19.49
N GLU A 512 -22.95 -9.89 -19.79
CA GLU A 512 -23.93 -10.41 -18.84
C GLU A 512 -23.33 -11.32 -17.75
N LEU A 513 -22.25 -12.04 -18.05
CA LEU A 513 -21.56 -12.87 -17.07
C LEU A 513 -20.80 -12.02 -16.04
N ASP A 514 -20.10 -10.96 -16.48
CA ASP A 514 -19.48 -9.98 -15.58
C ASP A 514 -20.52 -9.33 -14.65
N LYS A 515 -21.75 -9.13 -15.15
CA LYS A 515 -22.91 -8.67 -14.37
C LYS A 515 -23.35 -9.64 -13.27
N LYS A 516 -23.43 -10.96 -13.55
CA LYS A 516 -23.89 -11.96 -12.56
C LYS A 516 -22.98 -12.05 -11.35
N VAL A 517 -21.69 -11.74 -11.52
CA VAL A 517 -20.71 -11.68 -10.43
C VAL A 517 -20.93 -10.45 -9.52
N ARG A 518 -21.61 -9.40 -9.99
CA ARG A 518 -21.79 -8.12 -9.28
C ARG A 518 -23.20 -7.87 -8.70
N GLU A 519 -24.04 -8.89 -8.58
CA GLU A 519 -25.42 -8.83 -8.01
C GLU A 519 -26.22 -7.56 -8.40
N GLY A 520 -26.43 -7.29 -9.71
CA GLY A 520 -27.23 -6.13 -10.10
C GLY A 520 -27.44 -5.91 -11.60
N THR A 521 -28.03 -4.76 -11.95
CA THR A 521 -28.11 -4.17 -13.29
C THR A 521 -26.73 -3.65 -13.74
N VAL A 522 -26.45 -3.66 -15.05
CA VAL A 522 -25.17 -3.13 -15.58
C VAL A 522 -25.12 -1.63 -15.29
N ARG A 523 -24.16 -1.21 -14.46
CA ARG A 523 -23.88 0.20 -14.23
C ARG A 523 -22.95 0.72 -15.32
N TRP A 524 -23.54 1.41 -16.28
CA TRP A 524 -22.86 2.05 -17.38
C TRP A 524 -22.20 3.36 -16.93
N VAL A 525 -20.97 3.57 -17.39
CA VAL A 525 -20.31 4.87 -17.35
C VAL A 525 -20.52 5.52 -18.70
N LEU A 526 -21.24 6.63 -18.72
CA LEU A 526 -21.62 7.41 -19.90
C LEU A 526 -21.16 8.86 -19.72
N LEU A 527 -21.34 9.69 -20.75
CA LEU A 527 -20.99 11.11 -20.71
C LEU A 527 -22.21 12.01 -20.99
N ALA A 528 -22.35 13.08 -20.21
CA ALA A 528 -23.28 14.19 -20.48
C ALA A 528 -22.55 15.41 -21.10
N GLY A 529 -21.33 15.19 -21.58
CA GLY A 529 -20.36 16.21 -21.99
C GLY A 529 -18.94 15.80 -21.61
N VAL A 530 -17.94 16.39 -22.26
CA VAL A 530 -16.52 16.22 -21.87
C VAL A 530 -16.33 16.70 -20.43
N GLY A 531 -15.68 15.89 -19.61
CA GLY A 531 -15.48 16.15 -18.18
C GLY A 531 -16.74 15.92 -17.31
N LYS A 532 -17.83 15.38 -17.88
CA LYS A 532 -19.12 15.20 -17.19
C LYS A 532 -19.59 13.73 -17.24
N PRO A 533 -18.92 12.81 -16.51
CA PRO A 533 -19.28 11.41 -16.48
C PRO A 533 -20.55 11.21 -15.67
N VAL A 534 -21.42 10.31 -16.14
CA VAL A 534 -22.66 9.94 -15.48
C VAL A 534 -22.77 8.42 -15.38
N LEU A 535 -23.23 7.94 -14.22
CA LEU A 535 -23.48 6.52 -13.99
C LEU A 535 -24.97 6.23 -14.24
N ARG A 536 -25.27 5.22 -15.05
CA ARG A 536 -26.64 4.81 -15.37
C ARG A 536 -26.81 3.31 -15.28
N ASP A 537 -27.90 2.86 -14.67
CA ASP A 537 -28.27 1.44 -14.54
C ASP A 537 -29.57 1.09 -15.30
N ASP A 538 -30.19 2.09 -15.91
CA ASP A 538 -31.45 2.07 -16.64
C ASP A 538 -31.24 2.22 -18.16
N VAL A 539 -30.11 1.75 -18.68
CA VAL A 539 -29.82 1.74 -20.12
C VAL A 539 -30.63 0.62 -20.80
N PRO A 540 -31.56 0.95 -21.73
CA PRO A 540 -32.37 -0.07 -22.40
C PRO A 540 -31.53 -1.03 -23.24
N VAL A 541 -31.75 -2.34 -23.07
CA VAL A 541 -31.04 -3.41 -23.79
C VAL A 541 -31.10 -3.22 -25.31
N LYS A 542 -32.23 -2.75 -25.85
CA LYS A 542 -32.39 -2.44 -27.28
C LYS A 542 -31.35 -1.45 -27.82
N HIS A 543 -30.92 -0.48 -27.00
CA HIS A 543 -29.89 0.48 -27.40
C HIS A 543 -28.50 -0.15 -27.35
N VAL A 544 -28.24 -1.02 -26.36
CA VAL A 544 -27.00 -1.79 -26.27
C VAL A 544 -26.83 -2.68 -27.50
N VAL A 545 -27.86 -3.45 -27.88
CA VAL A 545 -27.83 -4.32 -29.07
C VAL A 545 -27.59 -3.51 -30.34
N SER A 546 -28.34 -2.42 -30.55
CA SER A 546 -28.15 -1.53 -31.71
C SER A 546 -26.74 -0.93 -31.77
N VAL A 547 -26.14 -0.55 -30.63
CA VAL A 547 -24.76 -0.05 -30.61
C VAL A 547 -23.76 -1.15 -30.94
N LEU A 548 -23.94 -2.37 -30.41
CA LEU A 548 -23.06 -3.50 -30.75
C LEU A 548 -23.16 -3.88 -32.23
N GLU A 549 -24.32 -3.76 -32.86
CA GLU A 549 -24.49 -3.97 -34.30
C GLU A 549 -23.72 -2.94 -35.14
N GLU A 550 -23.67 -1.69 -34.68
CA GLU A 550 -22.92 -0.62 -35.36
C GLU A 550 -21.40 -0.71 -35.12
N LEU A 551 -20.98 -1.13 -33.92
CA LEU A 551 -19.56 -1.28 -33.56
C LEU A 551 -18.90 -2.52 -34.14
N ILE A 552 -19.66 -3.61 -34.28
CA ILE A 552 -19.16 -4.93 -34.67
C ILE A 552 -19.68 -5.26 -36.07
N SER A 553 -18.93 -4.84 -37.09
CA SER A 553 -19.30 -5.00 -38.50
C SER A 553 -19.22 -6.46 -38.95
#